data_AF-A0A7W1SRW6-F1
#
_entry.id   AF-A0A7W1SRW6-F1
#
_cell.length_a   1.000
_cell.length_b   1.000
_cell.length_c   1.000
_cell.angle_alpha   90.00
_cell.angle_beta   90.00
_cell.angle_gamma   90.00
#
_symmetry.space_group_name_H-M   'P 1'
#
loop_
_entity.id
_entity.type
_entity.pdbx_description
1 polymer ?
#
loop_
_entity_poly.entity_id
_entity_poly.type
_entity_poly.pdbx_seq_one_letter_code
_entity_poly.pdbx_strand_id
1 'polypeptide(L)' 'GYTTKKRGWGLGLTLVKRIIENYHSGKIFVKRSEVGKGTTFRLILMK' A
#
# COMPACT_ATOMS: atom_id res chain seq x y z
N GLY A 1 10.28 -2.70 3.87
CA GLY A 1 9.23 -3.67 3.52
C GLY A 1 8.81 -4.41 4.76
N TYR A 2 7.53 -4.80 4.85
CA TYR A 2 6.98 -5.55 5.98
C TYR A 2 6.01 -6.62 5.43
N THR A 3 6.06 -7.83 5.99
CA THR A 3 5.19 -8.94 5.59
C THR A 3 4.74 -9.72 6.81
N THR A 4 3.51 -10.23 6.78
CA THR A 4 2.99 -11.18 7.77
C THR A 4 3.14 -12.64 7.30
N LYS A 5 3.63 -12.87 6.07
CA LYS A 5 3.85 -14.20 5.51
C LYS A 5 5.20 -14.77 5.95
N LYS A 6 5.24 -16.08 6.23
CA LYS A 6 6.48 -16.85 6.53
C LYS A 6 7.54 -16.78 5.41
N ARG A 7 7.13 -16.49 4.17
CA ARG A 7 8.01 -16.27 3.01
C ARG A 7 7.55 -15.04 2.21
N GLY A 8 8.50 -14.29 1.68
CA GLY A 8 8.29 -13.04 0.93
C GLY A 8 8.91 -11.85 1.65
N TRP A 9 9.42 -10.86 0.90
CA TRP A 9 10.27 -9.79 1.47
C TRP A 9 9.48 -8.54 1.89
N GLY A 10 8.14 -8.55 1.72
CA GLY A 10 7.28 -7.42 2.11
C GLY A 10 7.57 -6.11 1.37
N LEU A 11 8.22 -6.18 0.19
CA LEU A 11 8.66 -5.01 -0.56
C LEU A 11 7.54 -4.41 -1.43
N GLY A 12 6.50 -5.17 -1.75
CA GLY A 12 5.44 -4.76 -2.67
C GLY A 12 4.75 -3.45 -2.26
N LEU A 13 4.25 -3.36 -1.02
CA LEU A 13 3.56 -2.15 -0.54
C LEU A 13 4.50 -0.95 -0.44
N THR A 14 5.77 -1.18 -0.09
CA THR A 14 6.79 -0.12 -0.07
C THR A 14 7.07 0.40 -1.48
N LEU A 15 7.15 -0.47 -2.48
CA LEU A 15 7.33 -0.08 -3.87
C LEU A 15 6.14 0.70 -4.40
N VAL A 16 4.92 0.22 -4.16
CA VAL A 16 3.68 0.90 -4.58
C VAL A 16 3.61 2.30 -3.96
N LYS A 17 3.95 2.44 -2.67
CA LYS A 17 4.00 3.75 -2.01
C LYS A 17 4.95 4.72 -2.72
N ARG A 18 6.16 4.27 -3.06
CA ARG A 18 7.13 5.08 -3.83
C ARG A 18 6.60 5.48 -5.21
N ILE A 19 5.97 4.56 -5.93
CA ILE A 19 5.41 4.85 -7.27
C ILE A 19 4.34 5.94 -7.18
N ILE A 20 3.42 5.82 -6.23
CA ILE A 20 2.31 6.77 -6.06
C ILE A 20 2.83 8.14 -5.60
N GLU A 21 3.66 8.19 -4.56
CA GLU A 21 4.10 9.45 -3.95
C GLU A 21 5.16 10.16 -4.80
N ASN A 22 6.18 9.44 -5.29
CA ASN A 22 7.33 10.07 -5.93
C ASN A 22 7.12 10.32 -7.43
N TYR A 23 6.43 9.42 -8.13
CA TYR A 23 6.28 9.51 -9.59
C TYR A 23 4.96 10.15 -10.02
N HIS A 24 3.91 10.03 -9.20
CA HIS A 24 2.58 10.55 -9.55
C HIS A 24 2.11 11.67 -8.61
N SER A 25 2.97 12.11 -7.68
CA SER A 25 2.63 13.09 -6.62
C SER A 25 1.31 12.77 -5.90
N GLY A 26 0.95 11.49 -5.87
CA GLY A 26 -0.30 10.99 -5.34
C GLY A 26 -0.21 10.66 -3.86
N LYS A 27 -1.26 10.05 -3.33
CA LYS A 27 -1.33 9.56 -1.95
C LYS A 27 -1.87 8.14 -1.91
N ILE A 28 -1.29 7.31 -1.05
CA ILE A 28 -1.78 5.96 -0.72
C ILE A 28 -2.05 5.87 0.79
N PHE A 29 -3.20 5.33 1.17
CA PHE A 29 -3.53 5.10 2.58
C PHE A 29 -4.53 3.94 2.75
N VAL A 30 -4.64 3.44 3.99
CA VAL A 30 -5.62 2.42 4.36
C VAL A 30 -6.98 3.09 4.51
N LYS A 31 -7.95 2.71 3.67
CA LYS A 31 -9.34 3.19 3.76
C LYS A 31 -10.12 2.45 4.84
N ARG A 32 -9.88 1.14 4.96
CA ARG A 32 -10.52 0.26 5.96
C ARG A 32 -9.62 -0.94 6.21
N SER A 33 -9.52 -1.39 7.45
CA SER A 33 -8.90 -2.67 7.78
C SER A 33 -9.63 -3.26 8.97
N GLU A 34 -10.07 -4.51 8.85
CA GLU A 34 -10.77 -5.21 9.93
C GLU A 34 -10.35 -6.67 9.95
N VAL A 35 -10.03 -7.18 11.15
CA VAL A 35 -9.59 -8.56 11.35
C VAL A 35 -10.68 -9.52 10.87
N GLY A 36 -10.31 -10.50 10.05
CA GLY A 36 -11.24 -11.48 9.48
C GLY A 36 -12.10 -10.97 8.32
N LYS A 37 -12.10 -9.65 8.01
CA LYS A 37 -12.84 -9.09 6.85
C LYS A 37 -11.92 -8.55 5.75
N GLY A 38 -10.66 -8.28 6.07
CA GLY A 38 -9.64 -7.85 5.12
C GLY A 38 -9.32 -6.35 5.19
N THR A 39 -8.51 -5.89 4.24
CA THR A 39 -7.97 -4.53 4.20
C THR A 39 -8.21 -3.92 2.83
N THR A 40 -8.64 -2.66 2.81
CA THR A 40 -8.86 -1.85 1.61
C THR A 40 -7.90 -0.67 1.62
N PHE A 41 -7.09 -0.55 0.57
CA PHE A 41 -6.24 0.62 0.33
C PHE A 41 -6.93 1.58 -0.65
N ARG A 42 -6.72 2.87 -0.47
CA ARG A 42 -7.17 3.91 -1.38
C ARG A 42 -5.97 4.67 -1.92
N LEU A 43 -6.03 4.92 -3.23
CA LEU A 43 -5.04 5.66 -4.00
C LEU A 43 -5.69 6.95 -4.50
N ILE A 44 -4.96 8.05 -4.42
CA ILE A 44 -5.32 9.34 -5.02
C ILE A 44 -4.16 9.70 -5.94
N LEU A 45 -4.44 10.00 -7.20
CA LEU A 45 -3.45 10.46 -8.17
C LEU A 45 -3.76 11.91 -8.52
N MET A 46 -2.72 12.74 -8.60
CA MET A 46 -2.83 14.10 -9.14
C MET A 46 -2.66 14.00 -10.66
N LYS A 47 -3.52 14.67 -11.41
CA LYS A 47 -3.54 14.66 -12.88
C LYS A 47 -2.57 15.70 -13.43
#